data_AF-A0AAV5FLE1-F1
#
_entry.id   AF-A0AAV5FLE1-F1
#
_cell.length_a   1.000
_cell.length_b   1.000
_cell.length_c   1.000
_cell.angle_alpha   90.00
_cell.angle_beta   90.00
_cell.angle_gamma   90.00
#
_symmetry.space_group_name_H-M   'P 1'
#
loop_
_entity.id
_entity.type
_entity.pdbx_description
1 polymer ?
#
loop_
_entity_poly.entity_id
_entity_poly.type
_entity_poly.pdbx_seq_one_letter_code
_entity_poly.pdbx_strand_id
1 'polypeptide(L)'
;MHAAAMAPPLTLLLFLCFVSSELAAGVHGQHVDTLGFISIDCGVDENASYGDQSSRGLRYVSDAGFIDAGLNGDVNPPYNIKGLADRYLTVRYFPGAAGSRSCYTLRPVTKGGRYLVRATFYYGNYDALDSHPVFDLHLGVNRWVTVNMCLVDRGLGTPFISGLDLRPLRDKMYPEATVNQSLVMLNLPRPSATYSFNRYHFWRPASTYNIFR
;
A
#
# COMPACT_ATOMS: atom_id res chain seq x y z
N MET A 1 68.91 42.56 -18.08
CA MET A 1 68.88 41.76 -16.84
C MET A 1 67.44 41.77 -16.36
N HIS A 2 66.70 40.71 -16.71
CA HIS A 2 65.25 40.61 -16.55
C HIS A 2 64.88 39.92 -15.22
N ALA A 3 63.73 40.32 -14.69
CA ALA A 3 63.16 39.97 -13.40
C ALA A 3 62.83 38.48 -13.21
N ALA A 4 62.90 38.01 -11.96
CA ALA A 4 62.25 36.79 -11.50
C ALA A 4 61.19 37.15 -10.45
N ALA A 5 59.93 36.93 -10.81
CA ALA A 5 58.78 37.00 -9.91
C ALA A 5 58.57 35.62 -9.26
N MET A 6 58.40 35.59 -7.94
CA MET A 6 58.04 34.38 -7.18
C MET A 6 56.53 34.10 -7.34
N ALA A 7 56.18 32.87 -7.72
CA ALA A 7 54.81 32.35 -7.78
C ALA A 7 54.38 31.70 -6.44
N PRO A 8 53.07 31.66 -6.09
CA PRO A 8 52.57 31.10 -4.84
C PRO A 8 52.39 29.56 -4.91
N PRO A 9 52.22 28.86 -3.77
CA PRO A 9 52.21 27.40 -3.74
C PRO A 9 50.90 26.83 -4.28
N LEU A 10 51.06 25.76 -5.05
CA LEU A 10 50.01 24.98 -5.70
C LEU A 10 49.20 24.20 -4.64
N THR A 11 48.06 24.74 -4.23
CA THR A 11 47.10 24.04 -3.36
C THR A 11 46.49 22.87 -4.13
N LEU A 12 46.92 21.64 -3.81
CA LEU A 12 46.40 20.40 -4.36
C LEU A 12 44.96 20.18 -3.88
N LEU A 13 43.97 20.58 -4.69
CA LEU A 13 42.55 20.24 -4.47
C LEU A 13 42.34 18.75 -4.76
N LEU A 14 42.43 17.91 -3.72
CA LEU A 14 41.90 16.55 -3.72
C LEU A 14 40.37 16.63 -3.76
N PHE A 15 39.77 16.57 -4.95
CA PHE A 15 38.36 16.25 -5.12
C PHE A 15 38.17 14.79 -4.67
N LEU A 16 37.87 14.59 -3.39
CA LEU A 16 37.24 13.36 -2.93
C LEU A 16 35.86 13.31 -3.57
N CYS A 17 35.75 12.61 -4.71
CA CYS A 17 34.48 12.11 -5.18
C CYS A 17 33.95 11.16 -4.10
N PHE A 18 33.23 11.71 -3.11
CA PHE A 18 32.29 10.94 -2.34
C PHE A 18 31.23 10.48 -3.33
N VAL A 19 31.48 9.33 -3.95
CA VAL A 19 30.43 8.55 -4.59
C VAL A 19 29.53 8.18 -3.42
N SER A 20 28.51 8.99 -3.17
CA SER A 20 27.41 8.62 -2.31
C SER A 20 26.95 7.27 -2.81
N SER A 21 27.09 6.25 -1.96
CA SER A 21 26.38 5.00 -2.15
C SER A 21 24.90 5.36 -2.05
N GLU A 22 24.31 5.84 -3.14
CA GLU A 22 22.91 5.62 -3.38
C GLU A 22 22.80 4.11 -3.38
N LEU A 23 22.32 3.58 -2.24
CA LEU A 23 21.72 2.28 -2.21
C LEU A 23 20.59 2.40 -3.23
N ALA A 24 20.89 2.01 -4.47
CA ALA A 24 19.88 1.77 -5.47
C ALA A 24 19.08 0.61 -4.90
N ALA A 25 18.10 0.94 -4.07
CA ALA A 25 17.04 0.03 -3.72
C ALA A 25 16.56 -0.49 -5.06
N GLY A 26 16.82 -1.77 -5.33
CA GLY A 26 16.38 -2.41 -6.55
C GLY A 26 14.89 -2.14 -6.64
N VAL A 27 14.49 -1.22 -7.52
CA VAL A 27 13.08 -0.96 -7.75
C VAL A 27 12.62 -2.17 -8.53
N HIS A 28 12.12 -3.17 -7.81
CA HIS A 28 11.17 -4.11 -8.41
C HIS A 28 10.10 -3.22 -9.04
N GLY A 29 10.01 -3.25 -10.37
CA GLY A 29 9.07 -2.41 -11.11
C GLY A 29 7.66 -2.67 -10.59
N GLN A 30 6.99 -1.63 -10.09
CA GLN A 30 5.62 -1.76 -9.62
C GLN A 30 4.72 -2.08 -10.81
N HIS A 31 4.02 -3.20 -10.73
CA HIS A 31 3.21 -3.69 -11.84
C HIS A 31 1.90 -2.92 -11.91
N VAL A 32 1.71 -2.21 -13.02
CA VAL A 32 0.47 -1.50 -13.35
C VAL A 32 -0.18 -2.22 -14.52
N ASP A 33 -1.48 -2.49 -14.43
CA ASP A 33 -2.20 -3.06 -15.56
C ASP A 33 -2.44 -2.04 -16.69
N THR A 34 -3.00 -2.49 -17.82
CA THR A 34 -3.29 -1.64 -18.98
C THR A 34 -4.29 -0.52 -18.71
N LEU A 35 -5.04 -0.58 -17.61
CA LEU A 35 -6.01 0.44 -17.19
C LEU A 35 -5.41 1.41 -16.15
N GLY A 36 -4.14 1.26 -15.80
CA GLY A 36 -3.50 2.07 -14.77
C GLY A 36 -3.81 1.59 -13.36
N PHE A 37 -4.38 0.40 -13.19
CA PHE A 37 -4.70 -0.14 -11.87
C PHE A 37 -3.53 -0.87 -11.24
N ILE A 38 -3.50 -0.79 -9.92
CA ILE A 38 -2.64 -1.59 -9.06
C ILE A 38 -3.58 -2.41 -8.17
N SER A 39 -3.50 -3.75 -8.23
CA SER A 39 -4.21 -4.65 -7.33
C SER A 39 -3.16 -5.54 -6.65
N ILE A 40 -3.10 -5.45 -5.33
CA ILE A 40 -2.05 -6.08 -4.52
C ILE A 40 -2.70 -7.11 -3.60
N ASP A 41 -2.14 -8.31 -3.61
CA ASP A 41 -2.39 -9.36 -2.64
C ASP A 41 -1.28 -9.29 -1.58
N CYS A 42 -1.65 -8.99 -0.33
CA CYS A 42 -0.68 -8.71 0.72
C CYS A 42 -0.37 -9.98 1.49
N GLY A 43 0.90 -10.41 1.48
CA GLY A 43 1.34 -11.62 2.16
C GLY A 43 1.47 -12.84 1.26
N VAL A 44 1.13 -12.74 -0.03
CA VAL A 44 1.43 -13.78 -1.02
C VAL A 44 2.92 -13.78 -1.38
N ASP A 45 3.42 -14.92 -1.86
CA ASP A 45 4.80 -15.10 -2.30
C ASP A 45 5.29 -13.96 -3.23
N GLU A 46 6.54 -13.53 -3.06
CA GLU A 46 7.13 -12.34 -3.69
C GLU A 46 6.94 -12.25 -5.21
N ASN A 47 6.95 -13.38 -5.91
CA ASN A 47 6.83 -13.44 -7.37
C ASN A 47 5.44 -13.84 -7.86
N ALA A 48 4.45 -13.92 -6.96
CA ALA A 48 3.10 -14.31 -7.32
C ALA A 48 2.40 -13.23 -8.16
N SER A 49 1.79 -13.67 -9.25
CA SER A 49 0.84 -12.87 -10.02
C SER A 49 -0.22 -13.77 -10.63
N TYR A 50 -1.48 -13.38 -10.46
CA TYR A 50 -2.62 -14.14 -10.97
C TYR A 50 -3.74 -13.21 -11.44
N GLY A 51 -4.59 -13.76 -12.31
CA GLY A 51 -5.85 -13.10 -12.69
C GLY A 51 -6.93 -13.51 -11.71
N ASP A 52 -7.65 -12.55 -11.14
CA ASP A 52 -8.81 -12.85 -10.31
C ASP A 52 -9.95 -13.32 -11.20
N GLN A 53 -10.31 -14.60 -11.07
CA GLN A 53 -11.33 -15.27 -11.88
C GLN A 53 -12.72 -14.64 -11.74
N SER A 54 -12.98 -13.95 -10.63
CA SER A 54 -14.25 -13.26 -10.36
C SER A 54 -14.33 -11.88 -10.97
N SER A 55 -13.18 -11.32 -11.30
CA SER A 55 -13.05 -10.00 -11.86
C SER A 55 -12.97 -10.11 -13.39
N ARG A 56 -13.44 -9.10 -14.11
CA ARG A 56 -13.32 -9.02 -15.58
C ARG A 56 -11.87 -8.74 -16.01
N GLY A 57 -10.91 -9.56 -15.59
CA GLY A 57 -9.50 -9.47 -15.95
C GLY A 57 -8.62 -8.63 -15.03
N LEU A 58 -8.98 -8.41 -13.76
CA LEU A 58 -8.05 -7.78 -12.81
C LEU A 58 -6.91 -8.73 -12.51
N ARG A 59 -5.69 -8.20 -12.55
CA ARG A 59 -4.49 -8.92 -12.12
C ARG A 59 -4.09 -8.48 -10.72
N TYR A 60 -3.84 -9.46 -9.88
CA TYR A 60 -3.21 -9.28 -8.57
C TYR A 60 -1.72 -9.62 -8.67
N VAL A 61 -0.93 -8.90 -7.90
CA VAL A 61 0.50 -9.10 -7.74
C VAL A 61 0.87 -9.11 -6.27
N SER A 62 2.01 -9.71 -5.95
CA SER A 62 2.59 -9.64 -4.61
C SER A 62 2.88 -8.21 -4.16
N ASP A 63 2.85 -8.02 -2.85
CA ASP A 63 3.09 -6.76 -2.20
C ASP A 63 4.57 -6.42 -1.95
N ALA A 64 5.47 -7.36 -2.25
CA ALA A 64 6.92 -7.22 -2.09
C ALA A 64 7.52 -6.01 -2.85
N GLY A 65 6.93 -5.61 -3.99
CA GLY A 65 7.34 -4.41 -4.74
C GLY A 65 6.85 -3.08 -4.13
N PHE A 66 6.07 -3.13 -3.05
CA PHE A 66 5.35 -1.98 -2.51
C PHE A 66 5.67 -1.69 -1.03
N ILE A 67 6.26 -2.66 -0.32
CA ILE A 67 6.67 -2.54 1.08
C ILE A 67 7.90 -3.40 1.35
N ASP A 68 8.75 -2.97 2.27
CA ASP A 68 10.03 -3.60 2.65
C ASP A 68 10.00 -4.23 4.05
N ALA A 69 8.83 -4.25 4.69
CA ALA A 69 8.65 -4.67 6.07
C ALA A 69 7.51 -5.70 6.21
N GLY A 70 7.40 -6.28 7.40
CA GLY A 70 6.33 -7.20 7.76
C GLY A 70 6.62 -8.66 7.40
N LEU A 71 5.74 -9.52 7.86
CA LEU A 71 5.78 -10.97 7.70
C LEU A 71 4.51 -11.45 7.00
N ASN A 72 4.63 -12.55 6.25
CA ASN A 72 3.50 -13.19 5.60
C ASN A 72 2.80 -14.15 6.56
N GLY A 73 1.48 -14.22 6.51
CA GLY A 73 0.67 -15.15 7.28
C GLY A 73 -0.46 -15.73 6.44
N ASP A 74 -0.77 -16.99 6.66
CA ASP A 74 -1.85 -17.71 5.98
C ASP A 74 -3.14 -17.66 6.79
N VAL A 75 -4.26 -17.49 6.09
CA VAL A 75 -5.58 -17.72 6.64
C VAL A 75 -5.97 -19.17 6.42
N ASN A 76 -6.11 -19.90 7.52
CA ASN A 76 -6.30 -21.34 7.52
C ASN A 76 -7.76 -21.73 7.85
N PRO A 77 -8.14 -23.01 7.68
CA PRO A 77 -9.46 -23.48 8.09
C PRO A 77 -9.67 -23.21 9.59
N PRO A 78 -10.89 -22.84 10.03
CA PRO A 78 -12.14 -22.80 9.26
C PRO A 78 -12.41 -21.48 8.51
N TYR A 79 -11.47 -20.54 8.48
CA TYR A 79 -11.70 -19.18 7.96
C TYR A 79 -11.49 -19.07 6.44
N ASN A 80 -10.68 -19.93 5.83
CA ASN A 80 -10.52 -20.01 4.36
C ASN A 80 -11.68 -20.73 3.65
N ILE A 81 -12.88 -20.19 3.78
CA ILE A 81 -14.09 -20.78 3.22
C ILE A 81 -14.04 -20.90 1.69
N LYS A 82 -14.68 -21.95 1.14
CA LYS A 82 -14.76 -22.15 -0.30
C LYS A 82 -15.42 -20.95 -1.00
N GLY A 83 -14.81 -20.46 -2.08
CA GLY A 83 -15.29 -19.32 -2.85
C GLY A 83 -14.87 -17.97 -2.29
N LEU A 84 -14.03 -17.95 -1.26
CA LEU A 84 -13.32 -16.74 -0.85
C LEU A 84 -12.32 -16.34 -1.95
N ALA A 85 -12.16 -15.03 -2.19
CA ALA A 85 -11.16 -14.54 -3.14
C ALA A 85 -9.74 -14.80 -2.62
N ASP A 86 -8.82 -15.15 -3.52
CA ASP A 86 -7.45 -15.56 -3.18
C ASP A 86 -6.72 -14.53 -2.30
N ARG A 87 -6.91 -13.23 -2.54
CA ARG A 87 -6.38 -12.11 -1.71
C ARG A 87 -6.83 -12.08 -0.24
N TYR A 88 -7.73 -12.97 0.17
CA TYR A 88 -8.18 -13.10 1.55
C TYR A 88 -7.61 -14.37 2.21
N LEU A 89 -6.83 -15.15 1.47
CA LEU A 89 -6.17 -16.35 1.99
C LEU A 89 -4.81 -16.04 2.60
N THR A 90 -4.26 -14.86 2.34
CA THR A 90 -3.00 -14.41 2.93
C THR A 90 -3.15 -13.03 3.56
N VAL A 91 -2.26 -12.72 4.49
CA VAL A 91 -2.09 -11.40 5.08
C VAL A 91 -0.61 -11.05 5.18
N ARG A 92 -0.28 -9.77 5.06
CA ARG A 92 0.96 -9.22 5.60
C ARG A 92 0.68 -8.58 6.96
N TYR A 93 1.45 -8.94 7.96
CA TYR A 93 1.34 -8.38 9.31
C TYR A 93 2.65 -7.74 9.79
N PHE A 94 2.53 -6.79 10.71
CA PHE A 94 3.62 -5.89 11.10
C PHE A 94 3.81 -5.94 12.62
N PRO A 95 4.51 -6.96 13.16
CA PRO A 95 4.83 -6.99 14.56
C PRO A 95 5.84 -5.87 14.87
N GLY A 96 5.64 -5.17 15.97
CA GLY A 96 6.46 -4.02 16.31
C GLY A 96 6.17 -3.47 17.71
N ALA A 97 6.80 -2.35 18.00
CA ALA A 97 6.45 -1.56 19.19
C ALA A 97 5.30 -0.60 18.86
N ALA A 98 4.51 -0.26 19.88
CA ALA A 98 3.49 0.78 19.76
C ALA A 98 4.08 2.08 19.20
N GLY A 99 3.41 2.67 18.21
CA GLY A 99 3.87 3.84 17.46
C GLY A 99 4.71 3.51 16.23
N SER A 100 5.11 2.25 16.02
CA SER A 100 5.78 1.83 14.78
C SER A 100 4.87 2.03 13.57
N ARG A 101 5.47 2.38 12.42
CA ARG A 101 4.76 2.65 11.17
C ARG A 101 5.29 1.76 10.05
N SER A 102 4.39 1.13 9.32
CA SER A 102 4.71 0.32 8.14
C SER A 102 3.95 0.88 6.94
N CYS A 103 4.69 1.34 5.93
CA CYS A 103 4.15 2.16 4.85
C CYS A 103 4.30 1.51 3.48
N TYR A 104 3.17 1.30 2.81
CA TYR A 104 3.13 0.99 1.39
C TYR A 104 3.41 2.24 0.58
N THR A 105 4.21 2.11 -0.48
CA THR A 105 4.42 3.16 -1.48
C THR A 105 3.80 2.73 -2.81
N LEU A 106 2.84 3.50 -3.32
CA LEU A 106 2.15 3.23 -4.59
C LEU A 106 2.59 4.26 -5.65
N ARG A 107 3.12 3.76 -6.76
CA ARG A 107 3.61 4.51 -7.92
C ARG A 107 3.51 3.67 -9.20
N PRO A 108 3.52 4.30 -10.39
CA PRO A 108 3.42 5.73 -10.64
C PRO A 108 2.01 6.27 -10.36
N VAL A 109 1.92 7.49 -9.83
CA VAL A 109 0.69 8.30 -9.88
C VAL A 109 0.95 9.59 -10.66
N THR A 110 -0.09 10.07 -11.33
CA THR A 110 -0.06 11.29 -12.12
C THR A 110 -0.39 12.48 -11.23
N LYS A 111 0.44 13.53 -11.31
CA LYS A 111 0.19 14.79 -10.60
C LYS A 111 -1.19 15.35 -10.96
N GLY A 112 -1.99 15.66 -9.94
CA GLY A 112 -3.36 16.15 -10.10
C GLY A 112 -4.39 15.07 -10.45
N GLY A 113 -3.97 13.82 -10.64
CA GLY A 113 -4.88 12.71 -10.86
C GLY A 113 -5.70 12.39 -9.61
N ARG A 114 -6.94 11.92 -9.83
CA ARG A 114 -7.81 11.40 -8.77
C ARG A 114 -7.70 9.88 -8.71
N TYR A 115 -7.66 9.35 -7.49
CA TYR A 115 -7.48 7.92 -7.26
C TYR A 115 -8.41 7.44 -6.16
N LEU A 116 -8.97 6.25 -6.35
CA LEU A 116 -9.54 5.44 -5.28
C LEU A 116 -8.42 4.59 -4.69
N VAL A 117 -8.17 4.75 -3.40
CA VAL A 117 -7.31 3.87 -2.60
C VAL A 117 -8.22 3.00 -1.75
N ARG A 118 -8.04 1.68 -1.79
CA ARG A 118 -8.80 0.74 -0.97
C ARG A 118 -7.87 -0.26 -0.31
N ALA A 119 -7.78 -0.19 1.02
CA ALA A 119 -7.20 -1.23 1.84
C ALA A 119 -8.27 -2.24 2.25
N THR A 120 -7.92 -3.53 2.30
CA THR A 120 -8.80 -4.59 2.76
C THR A 120 -8.17 -5.37 3.89
N PHE A 121 -8.98 -5.68 4.91
CA PHE A 121 -8.58 -6.31 6.16
C PHE A 121 -9.45 -7.52 6.43
N TYR A 122 -9.02 -8.69 6.00
CA TYR A 122 -9.65 -9.96 6.35
C TYR A 122 -8.80 -10.63 7.42
N TYR A 123 -9.26 -10.59 8.68
CA TYR A 123 -8.46 -11.06 9.82
C TYR A 123 -8.22 -12.56 9.77
N GLY A 124 -9.27 -13.36 9.53
CA GLY A 124 -9.14 -14.81 9.35
C GLY A 124 -8.44 -15.56 10.51
N ASN A 125 -8.32 -14.93 11.68
CA ASN A 125 -7.57 -15.43 12.83
C ASN A 125 -6.16 -15.95 12.45
N TYR A 126 -5.45 -15.22 11.58
CA TYR A 126 -4.14 -15.63 11.06
C TYR A 126 -3.08 -15.84 12.15
N ASP A 127 -3.23 -15.18 13.29
CA ASP A 127 -2.31 -15.23 14.44
C ASP A 127 -2.79 -16.18 15.56
N ALA A 128 -3.92 -16.87 15.36
CA ALA A 128 -4.54 -17.76 16.34
C ALA A 128 -4.89 -17.11 17.71
N LEU A 129 -4.99 -15.78 17.77
CA LEU A 129 -5.33 -15.06 19.01
C LEU A 129 -6.83 -14.84 19.19
N ASP A 130 -7.62 -15.02 18.12
CA ASP A 130 -9.07 -14.75 18.07
C ASP A 130 -9.45 -13.35 18.57
N SER A 131 -8.54 -12.39 18.40
CA SER A 131 -8.67 -11.03 18.89
C SER A 131 -8.35 -10.04 17.77
N HIS A 132 -9.34 -9.21 17.44
CA HIS A 132 -9.18 -8.25 16.36
C HIS A 132 -8.26 -7.10 16.79
N PRO A 133 -7.17 -6.83 16.05
CA PRO A 133 -6.24 -5.77 16.41
C PRO A 133 -6.83 -4.39 16.13
N VAL A 134 -6.37 -3.38 16.88
CA VAL A 134 -6.71 -1.97 16.69
C VAL A 134 -5.44 -1.21 16.29
N PHE A 135 -5.46 -0.59 15.12
CA PHE A 135 -4.35 0.17 14.56
C PHE A 135 -4.87 1.34 13.72
N ASP A 136 -4.04 2.38 13.54
CA ASP A 136 -4.43 3.54 12.73
C ASP A 136 -3.98 3.34 11.28
N LEU A 137 -4.82 3.77 10.33
CA LEU A 137 -4.48 3.83 8.91
C LEU A 137 -4.29 5.29 8.50
N HIS A 138 -3.10 5.62 8.01
CA HIS A 138 -2.76 6.95 7.53
C HIS A 138 -2.56 6.91 6.01
N LEU A 139 -3.26 7.78 5.29
CA LEU A 139 -3.04 8.00 3.86
C LEU A 139 -2.34 9.35 3.69
N GLY A 140 -1.06 9.31 3.29
CA GLY A 140 -0.26 10.49 3.01
C GLY A 140 0.16 10.53 1.54
N VAL A 141 -0.04 11.65 0.86
CA VAL A 141 0.44 11.84 -0.51
C VAL A 141 1.72 12.67 -0.43
N ASN A 142 2.85 12.00 -0.18
CA ASN A 142 4.15 12.66 -0.10
C ASN A 142 4.81 12.67 -1.48
N ARG A 143 5.28 13.84 -1.93
CA ARG A 143 5.95 14.09 -3.23
C ARG A 143 5.04 13.82 -4.44
N TRP A 144 5.17 14.65 -5.47
CA TRP A 144 4.24 14.83 -6.60
C TRP A 144 3.85 13.59 -7.43
N VAL A 145 4.33 12.38 -7.08
CA VAL A 145 4.22 11.14 -7.87
C VAL A 145 4.08 9.86 -7.01
N THR A 146 3.82 9.94 -5.71
CA THR A 146 3.69 8.77 -4.82
C THR A 146 2.52 8.88 -3.84
N VAL A 147 1.84 7.76 -3.58
CA VAL A 147 0.83 7.62 -2.53
C VAL A 147 1.38 6.69 -1.45
N ASN A 148 1.47 7.18 -0.21
CA ASN A 148 1.92 6.39 0.93
C ASN A 148 0.74 6.02 1.82
N MET A 149 0.59 4.73 2.11
CA MET A 149 -0.42 4.23 3.02
C MET A 149 0.26 3.51 4.19
N CYS A 150 0.14 4.07 5.39
CA CYS A 150 0.86 3.61 6.56
C CYS A 150 -0.10 3.02 7.61
N LEU A 151 0.20 1.81 8.05
CA LEU A 151 -0.40 1.21 9.23
C LEU A 151 0.43 1.62 10.46
N VAL A 152 -0.22 2.04 11.54
CA VAL A 152 0.43 2.51 12.76
C VAL A 152 -0.03 1.68 13.95
N ASP A 153 0.93 1.03 14.60
CA ASP A 153 0.67 0.18 15.76
C ASP A 153 0.22 1.01 16.98
N ARG A 154 -0.86 0.59 17.63
CA ARG A 154 -1.39 1.20 18.87
C ARG A 154 -1.01 0.43 20.13
N GLY A 155 -0.31 -0.70 20.01
CA GLY A 155 -0.07 -1.66 21.08
C GLY A 155 -1.29 -2.52 21.42
N LEU A 156 -2.30 -2.54 20.55
CA LEU A 156 -3.58 -3.24 20.76
C LEU A 156 -3.77 -4.35 19.72
N GLY A 157 -2.74 -5.18 19.58
CA GLY A 157 -2.66 -6.24 18.57
C GLY A 157 -1.89 -5.82 17.33
N THR A 158 -1.50 -6.80 16.52
CA THR A 158 -0.60 -6.63 15.39
C THR A 158 -1.31 -6.02 14.17
N PRO A 159 -0.86 -4.86 13.64
CA PRO A 159 -1.38 -4.34 12.38
C PRO A 159 -1.19 -5.34 11.24
N PHE A 160 -2.20 -5.45 10.37
CA PHE A 160 -2.16 -6.35 9.22
C PHE A 160 -2.95 -5.79 8.04
N ILE A 161 -2.74 -6.35 6.86
CA ILE A 161 -3.48 -6.04 5.63
C ILE A 161 -3.54 -7.27 4.73
N SER A 162 -4.67 -7.47 4.05
CA SER A 162 -4.87 -8.61 3.12
C SER A 162 -4.81 -8.17 1.66
N GLY A 163 -5.20 -6.94 1.36
CA GLY A 163 -5.09 -6.44 -0.01
C GLY A 163 -5.14 -4.92 -0.11
N LEU A 164 -4.57 -4.40 -1.20
CA LEU A 164 -4.48 -2.97 -1.46
C LEU A 164 -4.73 -2.70 -2.96
N ASP A 165 -5.66 -1.79 -3.23
CA ASP A 165 -5.99 -1.37 -4.58
C ASP A 165 -5.77 0.13 -4.77
N LEU A 166 -5.25 0.49 -5.94
CA LEU A 166 -5.22 1.84 -6.47
C LEU A 166 -5.92 1.88 -7.83
N ARG A 167 -6.94 2.72 -7.97
CA ARG A 167 -7.69 2.88 -9.23
C ARG A 167 -7.72 4.36 -9.63
N PRO A 168 -7.22 4.74 -10.82
CA PRO A 168 -7.46 6.07 -11.36
C PRO A 168 -8.96 6.32 -11.51
N LEU A 169 -9.38 7.51 -11.14
CA LEU A 169 -10.74 7.99 -11.28
C LEU A 169 -10.79 9.06 -12.37
N ARG A 170 -11.92 9.14 -13.07
CA ARG A 170 -12.17 10.22 -14.02
C ARG A 170 -12.40 11.53 -13.27
N ASP A 171 -12.00 12.63 -13.89
CA ASP A 171 -12.05 13.96 -13.27
C ASP A 171 -13.44 14.44 -12.87
N LYS A 172 -14.48 13.92 -13.50
CA LYS A 172 -15.88 14.26 -13.20
C LYS A 172 -16.47 13.45 -12.04
N MET A 173 -15.75 12.44 -11.53
CA MET A 173 -16.22 11.56 -10.47
C MET A 173 -15.78 12.12 -9.12
N TYR A 174 -16.75 12.37 -8.23
CA TYR A 174 -16.54 13.02 -6.93
C TYR A 174 -15.89 14.41 -7.06
N PRO A 175 -16.59 15.40 -7.66
CA PRO A 175 -16.05 16.75 -7.86
C PRO A 175 -15.64 17.45 -6.56
N GLU A 176 -16.13 17.00 -5.42
CA GLU A 176 -15.78 17.51 -4.08
C GLU A 176 -14.38 17.07 -3.64
N ALA A 177 -13.79 16.04 -4.25
CA ALA A 177 -12.42 15.64 -4.00
C ALA A 177 -11.46 16.62 -4.69
N THR A 178 -10.73 17.39 -3.90
CA THR A 178 -9.75 18.38 -4.38
C THR A 178 -8.33 17.96 -3.98
N VAL A 179 -7.32 18.68 -4.49
CA VAL A 179 -5.91 18.45 -4.13
C VAL A 179 -5.63 18.60 -2.62
N ASN A 180 -6.50 19.32 -1.90
CA ASN A 180 -6.37 19.55 -0.46
C ASN A 180 -7.42 18.78 0.36
N GLN A 181 -8.32 18.04 -0.30
CA GLN A 181 -9.43 17.38 0.36
C GLN A 181 -9.65 15.99 -0.23
N SER A 182 -9.31 14.98 0.56
CA SER A 182 -9.66 13.60 0.27
C SER A 182 -11.08 13.29 0.77
N LEU A 183 -11.75 12.35 0.09
CA LEU A 183 -13.01 11.81 0.53
C LEU A 183 -12.79 10.42 1.10
N VAL A 184 -13.48 10.12 2.20
CA VAL A 184 -13.53 8.78 2.78
C VAL A 184 -14.90 8.20 2.51
N MET A 185 -14.93 7.05 1.83
CA MET A 185 -16.18 6.34 1.58
C MET A 185 -16.62 5.62 2.86
N LEU A 186 -17.67 6.12 3.51
CA LEU A 186 -18.21 5.53 4.74
C LEU A 186 -19.21 4.41 4.49
N ASN A 187 -20.02 4.53 3.43
CA ASN A 187 -21.02 3.53 3.07
C ASN A 187 -21.30 3.59 1.56
N LEU A 188 -21.47 2.43 0.94
CA LEU A 188 -21.86 2.31 -0.46
C LEU A 188 -23.07 1.36 -0.56
N PRO A 189 -24.31 1.88 -0.46
CA PRO A 189 -25.49 1.07 -0.68
C PRO A 189 -25.53 0.66 -2.16
N ARG A 190 -25.51 -0.65 -2.44
CA ARG A 190 -25.72 -1.18 -3.80
C ARG A 190 -27.12 -1.77 -3.90
N PRO A 191 -28.13 -1.00 -4.32
CA PRO A 191 -29.42 -1.59 -4.66
C PRO A 191 -29.22 -2.47 -5.91
N SER A 192 -29.69 -3.73 -5.86
CA SER A 192 -29.80 -4.65 -7.00
C SER A 192 -28.50 -5.16 -7.67
N ALA A 193 -27.49 -5.54 -6.88
CA ALA A 193 -26.34 -6.31 -7.36
C ALA A 193 -26.49 -7.81 -7.01
N THR A 194 -27.14 -8.61 -7.87
CA THR A 194 -27.09 -10.09 -7.78
C THR A 194 -25.78 -10.58 -8.40
N TYR A 195 -24.72 -10.63 -7.60
CA TYR A 195 -23.48 -11.32 -7.96
C TYR A 195 -23.45 -12.70 -7.30
N SER A 196 -23.07 -13.74 -8.06
CA SER A 196 -22.58 -15.00 -7.49
C SER A 196 -21.38 -14.68 -6.59
N PHE A 197 -21.42 -15.17 -5.35
CA PHE A 197 -20.50 -14.94 -4.22
C PHE A 197 -19.12 -14.40 -4.61
N ASN A 198 -19.02 -13.09 -4.82
CA ASN A 198 -17.76 -12.36 -4.94
C ASN A 198 -17.89 -11.10 -4.08
N ARG A 199 -17.63 -11.31 -2.79
CA ARG A 199 -17.87 -10.34 -1.71
C ARG A 199 -16.69 -9.41 -1.56
N TYR A 200 -16.84 -8.16 -2.01
CA TYR A 200 -16.32 -7.05 -1.22
C TYR A 200 -17.25 -6.91 -0.01
N HIS A 201 -16.82 -7.44 1.13
CA HIS A 201 -17.53 -7.33 2.39
C HIS A 201 -16.90 -6.23 3.23
N PHE A 202 -17.58 -5.09 3.30
CA PHE A 202 -17.50 -4.23 4.48
C PHE A 202 -18.43 -4.88 5.50
N TRP A 203 -17.89 -5.75 6.34
CA TRP A 203 -18.67 -6.52 7.30
C TRP A 203 -19.05 -5.64 8.48
N ARG A 204 -20.14 -4.87 8.30
CA ARG A 204 -21.09 -4.30 9.28
C ARG A 204 -21.49 -2.87 8.89
N PRO A 205 -22.73 -2.44 9.21
CA PRO A 205 -23.13 -1.05 9.01
C PRO A 205 -22.16 -0.12 9.76
N ALA A 206 -21.89 1.06 9.19
CA ALA A 206 -21.00 2.08 9.74
C ALA A 206 -21.31 2.44 11.22
N SER A 207 -22.52 2.17 11.69
CA SER A 207 -22.94 2.28 13.09
C SER A 207 -22.24 1.30 14.06
N THR A 208 -21.50 0.31 13.55
CA THR A 208 -20.84 -0.73 14.35
C THR A 208 -19.35 -0.49 14.51
N TYR A 209 -18.79 0.40 13.69
CA TYR A 209 -17.43 0.89 13.86
C TYR A 209 -17.52 2.20 14.62
N ASN A 210 -16.96 2.23 15.83
CA ASN A 210 -16.71 3.52 16.48
C ASN A 210 -15.74 4.27 15.58
N ILE A 211 -16.25 5.26 14.85
CA ILE A 211 -15.41 6.24 14.17
C ILE A 211 -14.79 7.06 15.29
N PHE A 212 -13.64 6.62 15.79
CA PHE A 212 -12.83 7.40 16.70
C PHE A 212 -12.29 8.58 15.90
N ARG A 213 -12.85 9.74 16.18
CA ARG A 213 -12.48 11.03 15.57
C ARG A 213 -11.22 11.57 16.24
#